data_AF-A0A7V3RR00-F1
#
_entry.id   AF-A0A7V3RR00-F1
#
_cell.length_a   1.000
_cell.length_b   1.000
_cell.length_c   1.000
_cell.angle_alpha   90.00
_cell.angle_beta   90.00
_cell.angle_gamma   90.00
#
_symmetry.space_group_name_H-M   'P 1'
#
loop_
_entity.id
_entity.type
_entity.pdbx_description
1 polymer ?
#
loop_
_entity_poly.entity_id
_entity_poly.type
_entity_poly.pdbx_seq_one_letter_code
_entity_poly.pdbx_strand_id
1 'polypeptide(L)'
;EGGHIWLSVERRDDWAIFRVRDNGMGIPRDMLSSIFELFKQVERSLDRSQGGLGIGLTLVHKLIGMHGGRVEAFSSGLNQGSEFIVYLPMEQAEEAPSHSTKVCPAMHSSRRRVLIVDDNTDAAHSLALLMESGGHEARLCYDGPSALSEAQNFLPEVVLLDIGLPGLDGLEVARRLRAMNLSPRPLLVALTGYGQNDDVRRSQEAGFDHHLVKPADPQTLIALLASTPQPENCPV
;
A
#
# COMPACT_ATOMS: atom_id res chain seq x y z
N GLU A 1 3.61 27.95 16.38
CA GLU A 1 3.67 28.30 14.94
C GLU A 1 3.22 27.08 14.14
N GLY A 2 2.43 27.28 13.09
CA GLY A 2 1.87 26.17 12.29
C GLY A 2 2.87 25.63 11.25
N GLY A 3 2.69 24.36 10.87
CA GLY A 3 3.38 23.78 9.72
C GLY A 3 2.89 24.39 8.41
N HIS A 4 3.79 24.65 7.49
CA HIS A 4 3.52 25.19 6.16
C HIS A 4 4.02 24.20 5.10
N ILE A 5 3.21 24.01 4.07
CA ILE A 5 3.55 23.22 2.89
C ILE A 5 3.34 24.11 1.66
N TRP A 6 4.33 24.14 0.78
CA TRP A 6 4.28 24.84 -0.49
C TRP A 6 4.29 23.81 -1.62
N LEU A 7 3.36 23.96 -2.55
CA LEU A 7 3.29 23.16 -3.77
C LEU A 7 3.45 24.06 -4.98
N SER A 8 4.28 23.66 -5.93
CA SER A 8 4.37 24.32 -7.23
C SER A 8 4.54 23.31 -8.34
N VAL A 9 4.08 23.70 -9.52
CA VAL A 9 4.27 22.94 -10.76
C VAL A 9 4.80 23.90 -11.82
N GLU A 10 5.86 23.49 -12.50
CA GLU A 10 6.41 24.21 -13.66
C GLU A 10 6.58 23.24 -14.82
N ARG A 11 6.37 23.72 -16.04
CA ARG A 11 6.78 23.02 -17.25
C ARG A 11 8.15 23.53 -17.66
N ARG A 12 9.10 22.63 -17.89
CA ARG A 12 10.39 22.93 -18.54
C ARG A 12 10.62 21.92 -19.64
N ASP A 13 10.74 22.42 -20.87
CA ASP A 13 10.90 21.59 -22.07
C ASP A 13 9.79 20.51 -22.14
N ASP A 14 10.19 19.24 -22.21
CA ASP A 14 9.33 18.06 -22.21
C ASP A 14 9.12 17.47 -20.79
N TRP A 15 9.29 18.27 -19.73
CA TRP A 15 9.14 17.82 -18.35
C TRP A 15 8.12 18.66 -17.56
N ALA A 16 7.25 17.96 -16.83
CA ALA A 16 6.47 18.52 -15.73
C ALA A 16 7.26 18.35 -14.44
N ILE A 17 7.55 19.45 -13.76
CA ILE A 17 8.33 19.49 -12.53
C ILE A 17 7.42 19.91 -11.39
N PHE A 18 7.16 19.01 -10.45
CA PHE A 18 6.39 19.26 -9.24
C PHE A 18 7.35 19.45 -8.07
N ARG A 19 7.17 20.52 -7.28
CA ARG A 19 7.94 20.76 -6.06
C ARG A 19 7.00 20.78 -4.87
N VAL A 20 7.33 19.99 -3.86
CA VAL A 20 6.65 19.95 -2.57
C VAL A 20 7.67 20.32 -1.50
N ARG A 21 7.48 21.46 -0.85
CA ARG A 21 8.36 21.95 0.21
C ARG A 21 7.60 22.07 1.52
N ASP A 22 8.24 21.73 2.63
CA ASP A 22 7.70 21.92 3.97
C ASP A 22 8.69 22.69 4.88
N ASN A 23 8.21 23.21 6.00
CA ASN A 23 9.04 23.80 7.06
C ASN A 23 9.18 22.88 8.30
N GLY A 24 9.02 21.59 8.11
CA GLY A 24 9.01 20.59 9.16
C GLY A 24 10.40 20.23 9.67
N MET A 25 10.50 19.01 10.19
CA MET A 25 11.64 18.52 10.95
C MET A 25 12.94 18.38 10.14
N GLY A 26 12.86 18.41 8.81
CA GLY A 26 13.99 18.25 7.89
C GLY A 26 14.65 16.87 7.92
N ILE A 27 15.59 16.64 7.00
CA ILE A 27 16.24 15.36 6.75
C ILE A 27 17.75 15.51 6.97
N PRO A 28 18.39 14.65 7.80
CA PRO A 28 19.85 14.58 7.90
C PRO A 28 20.52 14.31 6.55
N ARG A 29 21.68 14.93 6.31
CA ARG A 29 22.39 14.82 5.02
C ARG A 29 22.81 13.40 4.67
N ASP A 30 23.23 12.63 5.67
CA ASP A 30 23.57 11.22 5.58
C ASP A 30 22.36 10.35 5.17
N MET A 31 21.14 10.78 5.52
CA MET A 31 19.92 10.08 5.18
C MET A 31 19.39 10.39 3.77
N LEU A 32 19.67 11.58 3.21
CA LEU A 32 19.14 12.01 1.90
C LEU A 32 19.38 11.01 0.77
N SER A 33 20.53 10.34 0.76
CA SER A 33 20.86 9.34 -0.27
C SER A 33 20.02 8.06 -0.19
N SER A 34 19.39 7.83 0.95
CA SER A 34 18.77 6.54 1.27
C SER A 34 17.32 6.63 1.74
N ILE A 35 16.72 7.82 1.76
CA ILE A 35 15.29 8.00 2.08
C ILE A 35 14.34 7.34 1.07
N PHE A 36 14.83 7.00 -0.12
CA PHE A 36 14.07 6.27 -1.15
C PHE A 36 14.24 4.75 -1.02
N GLU A 37 15.18 4.29 -0.19
CA GLU A 37 15.36 2.88 0.12
C GLU A 37 14.23 2.40 1.03
N LEU A 38 13.84 1.14 0.85
CA LEU A 38 12.82 0.50 1.66
C LEU A 38 13.19 0.55 3.15
N PHE A 39 12.25 1.01 3.99
CA PHE A 39 12.30 0.99 5.47
C PHE A 39 13.33 1.93 6.10
N LYS A 40 13.91 2.86 5.34
CA LYS A 40 14.79 3.89 5.88
C LYS A 40 14.01 5.05 6.44
N GLN A 41 13.82 5.03 7.76
CA GLN A 41 13.36 6.17 8.55
C GLN A 41 14.55 6.89 9.17
N VAL A 42 14.44 8.21 9.35
CA VAL A 42 15.38 8.95 10.20
C VAL A 42 15.10 8.55 11.64
N GLU A 43 16.00 7.77 12.26
CA GLU A 43 15.90 7.46 13.68
C GLU A 43 15.85 8.78 14.48
N ARG A 44 14.73 9.01 15.17
CA ARG A 44 14.68 9.98 16.26
C ARG A 44 14.30 9.27 17.55
N SER A 45 15.08 9.61 18.56
CA SER A 45 15.09 9.10 19.93
C SER A 45 13.69 8.91 20.53
N LEU A 46 13.43 7.67 20.95
CA LEU A 46 12.70 7.18 22.15
C LEU A 46 11.35 7.80 22.59
N ASP A 47 10.85 8.85 21.96
CA ASP A 47 9.61 9.50 22.39
C ASP A 47 8.55 9.44 21.27
N ARG A 48 7.77 8.35 21.34
CA ARG A 48 6.43 8.14 20.74
C ARG A 48 6.33 7.83 19.23
N SER A 49 6.32 6.53 18.91
CA SER A 49 5.14 5.79 18.38
C SER A 49 4.21 6.41 17.31
N GLN A 50 4.70 7.19 16.34
CA GLN A 50 3.90 7.77 15.24
C GLN A 50 4.68 7.83 13.90
N GLY A 51 5.40 6.77 13.52
CA GLY A 51 6.17 6.72 12.28
C GLY A 51 5.53 5.78 11.24
N GLY A 52 4.89 6.33 10.20
CA GLY A 52 4.38 5.55 9.06
C GLY A 52 5.48 4.72 8.39
N LEU A 53 5.13 3.59 7.75
CA LEU A 53 6.00 2.47 7.32
C LEU A 53 7.30 2.77 6.53
N GLY A 54 7.60 4.02 6.19
CA GLY A 54 8.77 4.39 5.38
C GLY A 54 8.61 4.01 3.90
N ILE A 55 7.42 3.57 3.49
CA ILE A 55 7.12 3.11 2.13
C ILE A 55 6.71 4.23 1.18
N GLY A 56 6.25 5.36 1.70
CA GLY A 56 5.67 6.44 0.89
C GLY A 56 6.65 6.92 -0.17
N LEU A 57 7.90 7.24 0.22
CA LEU A 57 8.92 7.71 -0.72
C LEU A 57 9.44 6.61 -1.65
N THR A 58 9.50 5.36 -1.19
CA THR A 58 9.86 4.24 -2.06
C THR A 58 8.81 4.00 -3.14
N LEU A 59 7.53 4.05 -2.78
CA LEU A 59 6.42 3.92 -3.73
C LEU A 59 6.43 5.08 -4.73
N VAL A 60 6.61 6.31 -4.24
CA VAL A 60 6.76 7.50 -5.08
C VAL A 60 7.92 7.31 -6.07
N HIS A 61 9.09 6.88 -5.61
CA HIS A 61 10.25 6.62 -6.47
C HIS A 61 9.94 5.56 -7.55
N LYS A 62 9.24 4.48 -7.19
CA LYS A 62 8.87 3.41 -8.13
C LYS A 62 7.81 3.85 -9.14
N LEU A 63 6.74 4.50 -8.68
CA LEU A 63 5.67 5.02 -9.55
C LEU A 63 6.24 6.03 -10.55
N ILE A 64 7.08 6.95 -10.09
CA ILE A 64 7.72 7.94 -10.95
C ILE A 64 8.65 7.25 -11.95
N GLY A 65 9.44 6.27 -11.52
CA GLY A 65 10.28 5.48 -12.42
C GLY A 65 9.48 4.74 -13.51
N MET A 66 8.30 4.21 -13.18
CA MET A 66 7.40 3.58 -14.16
C MET A 66 6.87 4.56 -15.21
N HIS A 67 6.76 5.84 -14.86
CA HIS A 67 6.39 6.91 -15.80
C HIS A 67 7.60 7.46 -16.58
N GLY A 68 8.79 6.82 -16.48
CA GLY A 68 10.02 7.35 -17.09
C GLY A 68 10.53 8.63 -16.42
N GLY A 69 10.02 8.94 -15.22
CA GLY A 69 10.37 10.10 -14.44
C GLY A 69 11.51 9.88 -13.45
N ARG A 70 11.77 10.90 -12.64
CA ARG A 70 12.70 10.81 -11.49
C ARG A 70 12.22 11.67 -10.32
N VAL A 71 12.67 11.35 -9.12
CA VAL A 71 12.40 12.13 -7.90
C VAL A 71 13.70 12.46 -7.19
N GLU A 72 13.80 13.68 -6.68
CA GLU A 72 14.94 14.18 -5.92
C GLU A 72 14.45 14.75 -4.59
N ALA A 73 15.28 14.70 -3.56
CA ALA A 73 14.98 15.25 -2.25
C ALA A 73 16.12 16.12 -1.75
N PHE A 74 15.75 17.23 -1.12
CA PHE A 74 16.66 18.25 -0.60
C PHE A 74 16.25 18.60 0.83
N SER A 75 17.24 18.74 1.70
CA SER A 75 17.04 19.34 3.02
C SER A 75 18.35 19.93 3.48
N SER A 76 18.28 21.12 4.11
CA SER A 76 19.45 21.77 4.70
C SER A 76 19.83 21.18 6.07
N GLY A 77 19.13 20.15 6.52
CA GLY A 77 19.34 19.47 7.80
C GLY A 77 18.13 19.58 8.72
N LEU A 78 18.31 19.15 9.97
CA LEU A 78 17.23 19.11 10.96
C LEU A 78 16.68 20.52 11.23
N ASN A 79 15.35 20.62 11.33
CA ASN A 79 14.56 21.83 11.57
C ASN A 79 14.67 22.89 10.46
N GLN A 80 15.08 22.50 9.26
CA GLN A 80 15.12 23.38 8.09
C GLN A 80 14.04 23.04 7.05
N GLY A 81 13.17 22.06 7.35
CA GLY A 81 12.22 21.50 6.41
C GLY A 81 12.86 20.64 5.31
N SER A 82 12.04 20.17 4.38
CA SER A 82 12.45 19.39 3.22
C SER A 82 11.81 19.91 1.94
N GLU A 83 12.41 19.58 0.80
CA GLU A 83 11.87 19.79 -0.53
C GLU A 83 12.01 18.51 -1.35
N PHE A 84 10.92 18.08 -1.97
CA PHE A 84 10.86 16.96 -2.89
C PHE A 84 10.52 17.47 -4.28
N ILE A 85 11.28 17.05 -5.29
CA ILE A 85 11.10 17.44 -6.68
C ILE A 85 10.81 16.21 -7.51
N VAL A 86 9.65 16.18 -8.16
CA VAL A 86 9.23 15.11 -9.07
C VAL A 86 9.29 15.61 -10.50
N TYR A 87 9.98 14.87 -11.36
CA TYR A 87 10.10 15.14 -12.78
C TYR A 87 9.35 14.04 -13.53
N LEU A 88 8.35 14.42 -14.33
CA LEU A 88 7.60 13.50 -15.19
C LEU A 88 7.74 13.95 -16.65
N PRO A 89 8.02 13.03 -17.59
CA PRO A 89 8.04 13.37 -19.00
C PRO A 89 6.63 13.75 -19.45
N MET A 90 6.55 14.81 -20.25
CA MET A 90 5.34 15.26 -20.90
C MET A 90 5.43 14.81 -22.35
N GLU A 91 4.53 13.93 -22.79
CA GLU A 91 4.32 13.76 -24.22
C GLU A 91 3.74 15.06 -24.77
N GLN A 92 4.31 15.53 -25.89
CA GLN A 92 3.70 16.62 -26.64
C GLN A 92 2.33 16.13 -27.08
N ALA A 93 1.29 16.84 -26.66
CA ALA A 93 -0.04 16.61 -27.18
C ALA A 93 -0.04 16.97 -28.67
N GLU A 94 0.31 16.03 -29.53
CA GLU A 94 -0.24 16.02 -30.88
C GLU A 94 -1.77 15.97 -30.73
N GLU A 95 -2.44 16.92 -31.37
CA GLU A 95 -3.91 17.02 -31.38
C GLU A 95 -4.50 15.63 -31.55
N ALA A 96 -5.23 15.19 -30.53
CA ALA A 96 -5.69 13.81 -30.40
C ALA A 96 -6.32 13.30 -31.70
N PRO A 97 -5.72 12.32 -32.39
CA PRO A 97 -6.54 11.36 -33.10
C PRO A 97 -7.19 10.50 -32.03
N SER A 98 -8.51 10.41 -32.06
CA SER A 98 -9.28 9.46 -31.25
C SER A 98 -8.76 8.04 -31.52
N HIS A 99 -7.82 7.59 -30.70
CA HIS A 99 -7.25 6.26 -30.78
C HIS A 99 -7.49 5.58 -29.45
N SER A 100 -8.66 4.91 -29.44
CA SER A 100 -8.84 3.55 -28.95
C SER A 100 -7.56 3.02 -28.32
N THR A 101 -7.57 2.98 -26.99
CA THR A 101 -6.58 2.30 -26.18
C THR A 101 -6.45 0.88 -26.74
N LYS A 102 -5.40 0.62 -27.51
CA LYS A 102 -4.92 -0.74 -27.72
C LYS A 102 -4.36 -1.17 -26.38
N VAL A 103 -5.28 -1.65 -25.55
CA VAL A 103 -5.00 -2.43 -24.37
C VAL A 103 -4.12 -3.57 -24.85
N CYS A 104 -2.83 -3.52 -24.51
CA CYS A 104 -2.01 -4.73 -24.43
C CYS A 104 -2.85 -5.77 -23.68
N PRO A 105 -2.89 -7.05 -24.08
CA PRO A 105 -3.67 -8.03 -23.35
C PRO A 105 -3.06 -8.18 -21.96
N ALA A 106 -3.50 -7.34 -21.03
CA ALA A 106 -3.33 -7.55 -19.61
C ALA A 106 -3.99 -8.89 -19.38
N MET A 107 -3.18 -9.85 -18.92
CA MET A 107 -3.68 -11.08 -18.31
C MET A 107 -4.92 -10.67 -17.50
N HIS A 108 -6.07 -11.24 -17.84
CA HIS A 108 -7.36 -10.92 -17.23
C HIS A 108 -7.31 -11.25 -15.73
N SER A 109 -6.70 -10.36 -14.96
CA SER A 109 -6.90 -10.27 -13.53
C SER A 109 -8.19 -9.48 -13.37
N SER A 110 -9.32 -10.19 -13.35
CA SER A 110 -10.62 -9.58 -13.01
C SER A 110 -10.46 -8.76 -11.73
N ARG A 111 -11.13 -7.61 -11.70
CA ARG A 111 -11.28 -6.79 -10.49
C ARG A 111 -11.73 -7.70 -9.33
N ARG A 112 -11.02 -7.64 -8.21
CA ARG A 112 -11.30 -8.42 -7.00
C ARG A 112 -11.73 -7.50 -5.87
N ARG A 113 -12.53 -8.02 -4.94
CA ARG A 113 -12.87 -7.34 -3.68
C ARG A 113 -11.89 -7.72 -2.58
N VAL A 114 -11.10 -6.75 -2.10
CA VAL A 114 -10.05 -6.93 -1.10
C VAL A 114 -10.42 -6.19 0.18
N LEU A 115 -10.57 -6.91 1.29
CA LEU A 115 -10.73 -6.31 2.61
C LEU A 115 -9.37 -6.22 3.28
N ILE A 116 -8.99 -5.03 3.75
CA ILE A 116 -7.72 -4.77 4.43
C ILE A 116 -8.04 -4.42 5.88
N VAL A 117 -7.40 -5.14 6.81
CA VAL A 117 -7.60 -5.00 8.24
C VAL A 117 -6.26 -4.76 8.91
N ASP A 118 -6.02 -3.53 9.34
CA ASP A 118 -4.77 -3.10 9.97
C ASP A 118 -5.06 -1.91 10.89
N ASP A 119 -4.60 -1.92 12.13
CA ASP A 119 -4.81 -0.81 13.07
C ASP A 119 -3.90 0.39 12.75
N ASN A 120 -2.85 0.17 11.97
CA ASN A 120 -2.05 1.23 11.39
C ASN A 120 -2.74 1.78 10.14
N THR A 121 -3.40 2.92 10.29
CA THR A 121 -4.14 3.58 9.21
C THR A 121 -3.29 3.86 7.99
N ASP A 122 -2.04 4.28 8.16
CA ASP A 122 -1.13 4.60 7.05
C ASP A 122 -0.75 3.34 6.26
N ALA A 123 -0.54 2.23 6.97
CA ALA A 123 -0.28 0.94 6.36
C ALA A 123 -1.49 0.45 5.54
N ALA A 124 -2.68 0.53 6.13
CA ALA A 124 -3.94 0.17 5.49
C ALA A 124 -4.17 0.97 4.21
N HIS A 125 -4.02 2.30 4.26
CA HIS A 125 -4.21 3.19 3.11
C HIS A 125 -3.21 2.93 1.99
N SER A 126 -1.94 2.70 2.33
CA SER A 126 -0.91 2.39 1.33
C SER A 126 -1.19 1.08 0.61
N LEU A 127 -1.68 0.08 1.34
CA LEU A 127 -2.07 -1.20 0.78
C LEU A 127 -3.31 -1.07 -0.11
N ALA A 128 -4.31 -0.27 0.29
CA ALA A 128 -5.48 0.02 -0.54
C ALA A 128 -5.09 0.68 -1.85
N LEU A 129 -4.20 1.69 -1.82
CA LEU A 129 -3.73 2.36 -3.03
C LEU A 129 -3.05 1.37 -3.99
N LEU A 130 -2.25 0.42 -3.46
CA LEU A 130 -1.63 -0.64 -4.26
C LEU A 130 -2.69 -1.53 -4.91
N MET A 131 -3.72 -1.96 -4.17
CA MET A 131 -4.81 -2.78 -4.68
C MET A 131 -5.61 -2.06 -5.77
N GLU A 132 -5.96 -0.80 -5.53
CA GLU A 132 -6.72 0.05 -6.46
C GLU A 132 -5.92 0.32 -7.73
N SER A 133 -4.61 0.55 -7.63
CA SER A 133 -3.73 0.70 -8.79
C SER A 133 -3.67 -0.56 -9.67
N GLY A 134 -3.90 -1.74 -9.08
CA GLY A 134 -4.05 -3.02 -9.77
C GLY A 134 -5.44 -3.27 -10.33
N GLY A 135 -6.38 -2.33 -10.18
CA GLY A 135 -7.77 -2.45 -10.65
C GLY A 135 -8.69 -3.23 -9.71
N HIS A 136 -8.28 -3.48 -8.46
CA HIS A 136 -9.10 -4.13 -7.44
C HIS A 136 -9.94 -3.10 -6.66
N GLU A 137 -11.01 -3.56 -6.01
CA GLU A 137 -11.80 -2.77 -5.06
C GLU A 137 -11.31 -3.07 -3.66
N ALA A 138 -10.81 -2.06 -2.95
CA ALA A 138 -10.34 -2.20 -1.58
C ALA A 138 -11.33 -1.59 -0.57
N ARG A 139 -11.52 -2.24 0.57
CA ARG A 139 -12.16 -1.65 1.76
C ARG A 139 -11.25 -1.76 2.97
N LEU A 140 -11.27 -0.74 3.81
CA LEU A 140 -10.43 -0.64 4.99
C LEU A 140 -11.24 -0.89 6.27
N CYS A 141 -10.66 -1.63 7.19
CA CYS A 141 -11.10 -1.78 8.57
C CYS A 141 -9.87 -1.64 9.49
N TYR A 142 -10.07 -1.12 10.69
CA TYR A 142 -8.98 -0.82 11.62
C TYR A 142 -9.04 -1.67 12.90
N ASP A 143 -10.04 -2.55 13.00
CA ASP A 143 -10.20 -3.46 14.11
C ASP A 143 -10.92 -4.75 13.67
N GLY A 144 -10.86 -5.78 14.51
CA GLY A 144 -11.48 -7.07 14.23
C GLY A 144 -13.01 -7.03 14.14
N PRO A 145 -13.75 -6.37 15.06
CA PRO A 145 -15.21 -6.28 14.97
C PRO A 145 -15.73 -5.63 13.68
N SER A 146 -15.13 -4.52 13.25
CA SER A 146 -15.46 -3.85 11.98
C SER A 146 -15.17 -4.76 10.80
N ALA A 147 -14.04 -5.48 10.79
CA ALA A 147 -13.72 -6.45 9.74
C ALA A 147 -14.77 -7.57 9.61
N LEU A 148 -15.27 -8.10 10.73
CA LEU A 148 -16.30 -9.15 10.74
C LEU A 148 -17.67 -8.66 10.25
N SER A 149 -18.01 -7.41 10.58
CA SER A 149 -19.22 -6.76 10.07
C SER A 149 -19.10 -6.49 8.57
N GLU A 150 -17.96 -5.95 8.14
CA GLU A 150 -17.70 -5.58 6.76
C GLU A 150 -17.63 -6.80 5.83
N ALA A 151 -17.03 -7.90 6.29
CA ALA A 151 -16.92 -9.13 5.50
C ALA A 151 -18.27 -9.70 5.05
N GLN A 152 -19.33 -9.52 5.84
CA GLN A 152 -20.69 -9.98 5.49
C GLN A 152 -21.35 -9.11 4.42
N ASN A 153 -21.07 -7.80 4.43
CA ASN A 153 -21.68 -6.85 3.50
C ASN A 153 -20.89 -6.73 2.19
N PHE A 154 -19.57 -6.70 2.31
CA PHE A 154 -18.66 -6.52 1.18
C PHE A 154 -18.40 -7.82 0.42
N LEU A 155 -18.53 -8.98 1.09
CA LEU A 155 -18.23 -10.31 0.56
C LEU A 155 -16.85 -10.35 -0.12
N PRO A 156 -15.76 -10.02 0.61
CA PRO A 156 -14.43 -9.95 0.03
C PRO A 156 -14.04 -11.30 -0.56
N GLU A 157 -13.30 -11.26 -1.67
CA GLU A 157 -12.63 -12.44 -2.22
C GLU A 157 -11.28 -12.68 -1.55
N VAL A 158 -10.67 -11.60 -1.04
CA VAL A 158 -9.38 -11.64 -0.35
C VAL A 158 -9.44 -10.76 0.89
N VAL A 159 -8.92 -11.25 2.01
CA VAL A 159 -8.76 -10.47 3.25
C VAL A 159 -7.28 -10.44 3.60
N LEU A 160 -6.72 -9.23 3.66
CA LEU A 160 -5.38 -8.96 4.16
C LEU A 160 -5.53 -8.52 5.61
N LEU A 161 -5.11 -9.36 6.55
CA LEU A 161 -5.43 -9.19 7.97
C LEU A 161 -4.16 -9.18 8.81
N ASP A 162 -3.95 -8.08 9.53
CA ASP A 162 -2.92 -8.04 10.57
C ASP A 162 -3.26 -8.98 11.72
N ILE A 163 -2.26 -9.75 12.17
CA ILE A 163 -2.40 -10.56 13.38
C ILE A 163 -2.30 -9.70 14.64
N GLY A 164 -1.51 -8.63 14.60
CA GLY A 164 -1.18 -7.79 15.75
C GLY A 164 -2.25 -6.78 16.18
N LEU A 165 -3.53 -7.00 15.86
CA LEU A 165 -4.60 -6.05 16.14
C LEU A 165 -4.81 -5.82 17.66
N PRO A 166 -5.06 -4.58 18.10
CA PRO A 166 -5.41 -4.28 19.47
C PRO A 166 -6.82 -4.80 19.82
N GLY A 167 -6.97 -5.41 20.99
CA GLY A 167 -8.26 -5.87 21.53
C GLY A 167 -8.69 -7.27 21.08
N LEU A 168 -8.84 -7.51 19.77
CA LEU A 168 -9.17 -8.82 19.22
C LEU A 168 -8.00 -9.36 18.40
N ASP A 169 -7.38 -10.45 18.86
CA ASP A 169 -6.28 -11.13 18.17
C ASP A 169 -6.69 -11.46 16.72
N GLY A 170 -5.89 -11.10 15.71
CA GLY A 170 -6.20 -11.36 14.31
C GLY A 170 -6.38 -12.86 14.00
N LEU A 171 -5.80 -13.75 14.83
CA LEU A 171 -6.10 -15.18 14.77
C LEU A 171 -7.59 -15.48 15.06
N GLU A 172 -8.19 -14.78 16.02
CA GLU A 172 -9.60 -14.94 16.36
C GLU A 172 -10.52 -14.37 15.28
N VAL A 173 -10.13 -13.26 14.64
CA VAL A 173 -10.83 -12.73 13.46
C VAL A 173 -10.83 -13.78 12.34
N ALA A 174 -9.68 -14.41 12.05
CA ALA A 174 -9.60 -15.46 11.05
C ALA A 174 -10.52 -16.65 11.36
N ARG A 175 -10.52 -17.15 12.60
CA ARG A 175 -11.41 -18.25 13.01
C ARG A 175 -12.88 -17.90 12.81
N ARG A 176 -13.28 -16.68 13.16
CA ARG A 176 -14.67 -16.21 12.98
C ARG A 176 -15.03 -16.05 11.52
N LEU A 177 -14.14 -15.51 10.68
CA LEU A 177 -14.34 -15.44 9.23
C LEU A 177 -14.48 -16.83 8.61
N ARG A 178 -13.76 -17.85 9.13
CA ARG A 178 -13.93 -19.25 8.71
C ARG A 178 -15.23 -19.89 9.17
N ALA A 179 -15.75 -19.47 10.33
CA ALA A 179 -17.05 -19.92 10.82
C ALA A 179 -18.22 -19.22 10.09
N MET A 180 -17.97 -18.09 9.42
CA MET A 180 -18.96 -17.48 8.54
C MET A 180 -19.06 -18.27 7.24
N ASN A 181 -20.28 -18.69 6.87
CA ASN A 181 -20.55 -19.33 5.58
C ASN A 181 -20.54 -18.31 4.43
N LEU A 182 -19.46 -17.53 4.28
CA LEU A 182 -19.27 -16.60 3.17
C LEU A 182 -19.08 -17.40 1.88
N SER A 183 -19.79 -17.00 0.82
CA SER A 183 -19.70 -17.59 -0.51
C SER A 183 -19.47 -16.48 -1.55
N PRO A 184 -18.35 -16.50 -2.29
CA PRO A 184 -17.24 -17.44 -2.19
C PRO A 184 -16.48 -17.32 -0.84
N ARG A 185 -15.79 -18.40 -0.43
CA ARG A 185 -14.92 -18.35 0.76
C ARG A 185 -13.74 -17.43 0.47
N PRO A 186 -13.50 -16.36 1.27
CA PRO A 186 -12.39 -15.45 1.03
C PRO A 186 -11.04 -16.16 1.22
N LEU A 187 -10.05 -15.77 0.43
CA LEU A 187 -8.65 -16.06 0.73
C LEU A 187 -8.20 -15.19 1.93
N LEU A 188 -7.67 -15.82 2.98
CA LEU A 188 -7.15 -15.10 4.15
C LEU A 188 -5.62 -15.06 4.10
N VAL A 189 -5.06 -13.85 4.08
CA VAL A 189 -3.63 -13.60 4.09
C VAL A 189 -3.25 -12.90 5.39
N ALA A 190 -2.44 -13.55 6.22
CA ALA A 190 -1.90 -12.95 7.43
C ALA A 190 -0.80 -11.95 7.10
N LEU A 191 -0.83 -10.78 7.72
CA LEU A 191 0.25 -9.81 7.75
C LEU A 191 0.84 -9.82 9.17
N THR A 192 2.14 -10.11 9.35
CA THR A 192 2.72 -10.22 10.71
C THR A 192 4.04 -9.47 10.88
N GLY A 193 4.23 -8.77 12.00
CA GLY A 193 5.53 -8.15 12.34
C GLY A 193 6.61 -9.15 12.77
N TYR A 194 6.23 -10.38 13.16
CA TYR A 194 7.13 -11.43 13.61
C TYR A 194 6.96 -12.68 12.74
N GLY A 195 8.07 -13.22 12.24
CA GLY A 195 8.13 -14.36 11.32
C GLY A 195 8.69 -15.63 11.96
N GLN A 196 8.43 -15.85 13.25
CA GLN A 196 8.88 -17.08 13.90
C GLN A 196 8.05 -18.28 13.40
N ASN A 197 8.67 -19.46 13.31
CA ASN A 197 8.01 -20.67 12.79
C ASN A 197 6.73 -21.04 13.58
N ASP A 198 6.67 -20.71 14.88
CA ASP A 198 5.48 -20.94 15.70
C ASP A 198 4.31 -20.01 15.32
N ASP A 199 4.59 -18.79 14.84
CA ASP A 199 3.55 -17.84 14.39
C ASP A 199 2.90 -18.30 13.09
N VAL A 200 3.69 -18.88 12.18
CA VAL A 200 3.19 -19.49 10.93
C VAL A 200 2.29 -20.68 11.21
N ARG A 201 2.66 -21.53 12.19
CA ARG A 201 1.81 -22.66 12.56
C ARG A 201 0.48 -22.19 13.17
N ARG A 202 0.52 -21.22 14.08
CA ARG A 202 -0.68 -20.67 14.72
C ARG A 202 -1.62 -19.96 13.74
N SER A 203 -1.07 -19.28 12.73
CA SER A 203 -1.87 -18.63 11.68
C SER A 203 -2.57 -19.67 10.80
N GLN A 204 -1.88 -20.73 10.38
CA GLN A 204 -2.49 -21.83 9.63
C GLN A 204 -3.60 -22.53 10.42
N GLU A 205 -3.36 -22.82 11.71
CA GLU A 205 -4.37 -23.41 12.60
C GLU A 205 -5.60 -22.52 12.81
N ALA A 206 -5.44 -21.19 12.74
CA ALA A 206 -6.55 -20.23 12.79
C ALA A 206 -7.31 -20.13 11.46
N GLY A 207 -6.78 -20.72 10.39
CA GLY A 207 -7.43 -20.83 9.08
C GLY A 207 -6.91 -19.84 8.03
N PHE A 208 -5.75 -19.22 8.22
CA PHE A 208 -5.09 -18.45 7.16
C PHE A 208 -4.61 -19.36 6.02
N ASP A 209 -4.73 -18.90 4.77
CA ASP A 209 -4.25 -19.62 3.58
C ASP A 209 -2.80 -19.25 3.27
N HIS A 210 -2.44 -17.99 3.53
CA HIS A 210 -1.09 -17.46 3.33
C HIS A 210 -0.64 -16.61 4.49
N HIS A 211 0.68 -16.48 4.61
CA HIS A 211 1.34 -15.68 5.63
C HIS A 211 2.42 -14.84 4.96
N LEU A 212 2.32 -13.53 5.12
CA LEU A 212 3.33 -12.56 4.70
C LEU A 212 3.90 -11.83 5.91
N VAL A 213 5.23 -11.79 5.98
CA VAL A 213 5.92 -11.00 7.00
C VAL A 213 5.79 -9.53 6.60
N LYS A 214 5.32 -8.70 7.52
CA LYS A 214 5.35 -7.26 7.40
C LYS A 214 6.81 -6.83 7.40
N PRO A 215 7.21 -5.98 6.45
CA PRO A 215 6.40 -5.39 5.38
C PRO A 215 6.20 -6.36 4.20
N ALA A 216 4.95 -6.55 3.78
CA ALA A 216 4.62 -7.46 2.68
C ALA A 216 5.19 -6.92 1.36
N ASP A 217 5.89 -7.77 0.61
CA ASP A 217 6.41 -7.42 -0.72
C ASP A 217 5.25 -7.21 -1.72
N PRO A 218 5.15 -6.04 -2.38
CA PRO A 218 4.11 -5.74 -3.35
C PRO A 218 4.03 -6.75 -4.51
N GLN A 219 5.17 -7.28 -4.97
CA GLN A 219 5.16 -8.27 -6.06
C GLN A 219 4.55 -9.58 -5.60
N THR A 220 4.93 -10.04 -4.41
CA THR A 220 4.34 -11.22 -3.76
C THR A 220 2.82 -11.06 -3.61
N LEU A 221 2.34 -9.88 -3.20
CA LEU A 221 0.92 -9.63 -3.03
C LEU A 221 0.16 -9.64 -4.37
N ILE A 222 0.70 -8.98 -5.40
CA ILE A 222 0.12 -8.98 -6.75
C ILE A 222 0.08 -10.40 -7.32
N ALA A 223 1.16 -11.17 -7.16
CA ALA A 223 1.23 -12.55 -7.61
C ALA A 223 0.22 -13.45 -6.87
N LEU A 224 0.07 -13.26 -5.56
CA LEU A 224 -0.88 -13.98 -4.73
C LEU A 224 -2.32 -13.73 -5.21
N LEU A 225 -2.67 -12.47 -5.46
CA LEU A 225 -3.96 -12.12 -6.08
C LEU A 225 -4.10 -12.80 -7.43
N ALA A 226 -3.14 -12.66 -8.35
CA ALA A 226 -3.21 -13.26 -9.68
C ALA A 226 -3.40 -14.79 -9.66
N SER A 227 -2.79 -15.48 -8.68
CA SER A 227 -2.85 -16.94 -8.52
C SER A 227 -4.12 -17.48 -7.86
N THR A 228 -4.95 -16.61 -7.27
CA THR A 228 -6.17 -17.02 -6.57
C THR A 228 -7.26 -17.39 -7.58
N PRO A 229 -7.78 -18.64 -7.59
CA PRO A 229 -8.84 -19.05 -8.50
C PRO A 229 -10.06 -18.15 -8.34
N GLN A 230 -10.60 -17.67 -9.44
CA GLN A 230 -11.84 -16.89 -9.40
C GLN A 230 -13.00 -17.82 -9.08
N PRO A 231 -14.00 -17.36 -8.30
CA PRO A 231 -15.30 -18.02 -8.28
C PRO A 231 -15.80 -18.04 -9.71
N GLU A 232 -16.14 -19.23 -10.23
CA GLU A 232 -16.59 -19.36 -11.61
C GLU A 232 -17.73 -18.36 -11.87
N ASN A 233 -17.51 -17.44 -12.82
CA ASN A 233 -18.58 -16.62 -13.37
C ASN A 233 -19.61 -17.58 -13.95
N CYS A 234 -20.70 -17.81 -13.23
CA CYS A 234 -21.85 -18.52 -13.77
C CYS A 234 -22.35 -17.70 -14.98
N PRO A 235 -22.28 -18.22 -16.22
CA PRO A 235 -22.84 -17.51 -17.35
C PRO A 235 -24.37 -17.51 -17.19
N VAL A 236 -24.96 -16.32 -17.12
CA VAL A 236 -26.40 -16.08 -17.29
C VAL A 236 -26.81 -16.34 -18.73
#